data_AF-A0A5Q0GSZ9-F1
#
_entry.id   AF-A0A5Q0GSZ9-F1
#
_cell.length_a   1.000
_cell.length_b   1.000
_cell.length_c   1.000
_cell.angle_alpha   90.00
_cell.angle_beta   90.00
_cell.angle_gamma   90.00
#
_symmetry.space_group_name_H-M   'P 1'
#
loop_
_entity.id
_entity.type
_entity.pdbx_description
1 polymer ?
#
loop_
_entity_poly.entity_id
_entity_poly.type
_entity_poly.pdbx_seq_one_letter_code
_entity_poly.pdbx_strand_id
1 'polypeptide(L)' 'MGDLVRLHVTAHLPIRVEPLAYAGRVELRFGNAFPAVLVVDHDALPRLAAAIEEGRAALDGAAGKGRDGAGGA' A
#
# COMPACT_ATOMS: atom_id res chain seq x y z
N MET A 1 3.67 -22.40 10.62
CA MET A 1 3.18 -21.02 10.77
C MET A 1 3.99 -20.21 9.77
N GLY A 2 3.43 -19.86 8.61
CA GLY A 2 4.22 -19.30 7.51
C GLY A 2 4.81 -17.94 7.87
N ASP A 3 6.05 -17.69 7.48
CA ASP A 3 6.79 -16.47 7.76
C ASP A 3 6.03 -15.25 7.17
N LEU A 4 5.45 -14.43 8.05
CA LEU A 4 4.82 -13.17 7.66
C LEU A 4 5.89 -12.08 7.61
N VAL A 5 6.22 -11.62 6.41
CA VAL A 5 7.00 -10.39 6.26
C VAL A 5 6.05 -9.20 6.37
N ARG A 6 6.17 -8.42 7.46
CA ARG A 6 5.38 -7.20 7.66
C ARG A 6 6.21 -5.96 7.38
N LEU A 7 5.82 -5.19 6.36
CA LEU A 7 6.37 -3.86 6.09
C LEU A 7 5.42 -2.78 6.62
N HIS A 8 5.92 -1.88 7.45
CA HIS A 8 5.15 -0.72 7.91
C HIS A 8 5.51 0.50 7.05
N VAL A 9 4.55 0.95 6.24
CA VAL A 9 4.68 2.13 5.38
C VAL A 9 4.11 3.34 6.10
N THR A 10 4.94 4.34 6.38
CA THR A 10 4.52 5.60 7.00
C THR A 10 4.49 6.73 5.97
N ALA A 11 3.85 7.85 6.29
CA ALA A 11 3.75 9.02 5.41
C ALA A 11 5.11 9.62 4.98
N HIS A 12 6.19 9.29 5.69
CA HIS A 12 7.54 9.79 5.42
C HIS A 12 8.46 8.74 4.82
N LEU A 13 8.00 7.51 4.64
CA LEU A 13 8.79 6.47 4.01
C LEU A 13 8.88 6.75 2.50
N PRO A 14 10.08 6.93 1.93
CA PRO A 14 10.22 7.12 0.49
C PRO A 14 9.78 5.86 -0.26
N ILE A 15 8.94 6.03 -1.29
CA ILE A 15 8.51 4.96 -2.20
C ILE A 15 8.96 5.35 -3.61
N ARG A 16 9.69 4.47 -4.28
CA ARG A 16 10.12 4.64 -5.67
C ARG A 16 9.56 3.50 -6.51
N VAL A 17 9.13 3.84 -7.72
CA VAL A 17 8.58 2.88 -8.69
C VAL A 17 9.56 2.77 -9.85
N GLU A 18 10.08 1.57 -10.08
CA GLU A 18 11.03 1.29 -11.16
C GLU A 18 10.43 0.24 -12.11
N PRO A 19 10.05 0.62 -13.34
CA PRO A 19 9.51 -0.33 -14.30
C PRO A 19 10.63 -1.18 -14.91
N LEU A 20 10.47 -2.49 -14.88
CA LEU A 20 11.30 -3.47 -15.58
C LEU A 20 10.59 -3.88 -16.87
N ALA A 21 10.56 -2.98 -17.85
CA ALA A 21 9.76 -3.11 -19.07
C ALA A 21 10.03 -4.40 -19.85
N TYR A 22 11.30 -4.83 -19.92
CA TYR A 22 11.70 -6.08 -20.58
C TYR A 22 11.17 -7.34 -19.87
N ALA A 23 10.87 -7.23 -18.57
CA ALA A 23 10.40 -8.33 -17.74
C ALA A 23 8.90 -8.28 -17.45
N GLY A 24 8.19 -7.26 -17.97
CA GLY A 24 6.76 -7.08 -17.69
C GLY A 24 6.46 -6.90 -16.20
N ARG A 25 7.37 -6.25 -15.46
CA ARG A 25 7.30 -6.11 -13.99
C ARG A 25 7.53 -4.69 -13.54
N VAL A 26 7.13 -4.41 -12.31
CA VAL A 26 7.40 -3.16 -11.61
C VAL A 26 8.01 -3.47 -10.24
N GLU A 27 9.11 -2.80 -9.91
CA GLU A 27 9.66 -2.78 -8.55
C GLU A 27 9.08 -1.59 -7.77
N LEU A 28 8.50 -1.88 -6.61
CA LEU A 28 8.15 -0.91 -5.58
C LEU A 28 9.23 -0.96 -4.50
N ARG A 29 10.06 0.08 -4.45
CA ARG A 29 11.19 0.18 -3.53
C ARG A 29 10.82 1.08 -2.35
N PHE A 30 10.94 0.55 -1.13
CA PHE A 30 10.58 1.22 0.11
C PHE A 30 11.81 1.59 0.93
N GLY A 31 12.15 2.88 1.03
CA GLY A 31 13.33 3.39 1.72
C GLY A 31 14.50 3.74 0.79
N ASN A 32 15.59 4.27 1.36
CA ASN A 32 16.77 4.75 0.61
C ASN A 32 17.99 3.82 0.74
N ALA A 33 18.48 3.58 1.97
CA ALA A 33 19.76 2.89 2.19
C ALA A 33 19.66 1.35 2.16
N PHE A 34 18.51 0.80 2.59
CA PHE A 34 18.22 -0.64 2.58
C PHE A 34 16.77 -0.85 2.14
N PRO A 35 16.49 -0.77 0.84
CA PRO A 35 15.12 -0.79 0.37
C PRO A 35 14.53 -2.20 0.50
N ALA A 36 13.37 -2.31 1.15
CA ALA A 36 12.50 -3.46 0.90
C ALA A 36 11.95 -3.30 -0.53
N VAL A 37 11.97 -4.37 -1.32
CA VAL A 37 11.50 -4.33 -2.71
C VAL A 37 10.35 -5.31 -2.88
N LEU A 38 9.21 -4.81 -3.33
CA LEU A 38 8.10 -5.61 -3.80
C LEU A 38 8.09 -5.60 -5.33
N VAL A 39 8.30 -6.77 -5.93
CA VAL A 39 8.21 -6.95 -7.39
C VAL A 39 6.81 -7.41 -7.73
N VAL A 40 6.18 -6.74 -8.69
CA VAL A 40 4.80 -7.02 -9.11
C VAL A 40 4.77 -7.23 -10.61
N ASP A 41 4.18 -8.33 -11.06
CA ASP A 41 3.93 -8.58 -12.48
C ASP A 41 2.86 -7.61 -13.01
N HIS A 42 2.98 -7.24 -14.29
CA HIS A 42 2.14 -6.22 -14.92
C HIS A 42 0.63 -6.54 -14.85
N ASP A 43 0.27 -7.80 -15.01
CA ASP A 43 -1.11 -8.30 -14.93
C ASP A 43 -1.68 -8.27 -13.50
N ALA A 44 -0.82 -8.31 -12.48
CA ALA A 44 -1.20 -8.22 -11.07
C ALA A 44 -1.37 -6.76 -10.58
N LEU A 45 -0.82 -5.77 -11.30
CA LEU A 45 -0.88 -4.36 -10.91
C LEU A 45 -2.31 -3.84 -10.67
N PRO A 46 -3.31 -4.11 -11.54
CA PRO A 46 -4.68 -3.63 -11.31
C PRO A 46 -5.27 -4.17 -10.01
N ARG A 47 -4.98 -5.43 -9.67
CA ARG A 47 -5.45 -6.07 -8.43
C ARG A 47 -4.80 -5.44 -7.21
N LEU A 48 -3.49 -5.17 -7.25
CA LEU A 48 -2.78 -4.52 -6.15
C LEU A 48 -3.32 -3.11 -5.90
N ALA A 49 -3.52 -2.32 -6.96
CA ALA A 49 -4.07 -0.98 -6.86
C ALA A 49 -5.48 -0.99 -6.24
N ALA A 50 -6.36 -1.89 -6.68
CA ALA A 50 -7.70 -2.04 -6.12
C ALA A 50 -7.68 -2.36 -4.62
N ALA A 51 -6.80 -3.24 -4.17
CA ALA A 51 -6.68 -3.60 -2.76
C ALA A 51 -6.22 -2.42 -1.88
N ILE A 52 -5.34 -1.56 -2.39
CA ILE A 52 -4.90 -0.35 -1.70
C ILE A 52 -6.06 0.65 -1.57
N GLU A 53 -6.79 0.88 -2.65
CA GLU A 53 -7.94 1.81 -2.65
C GLU A 53 -9.10 1.30 -1.78
N GLU A 54 -9.37 -0.01 -1.78
CA GLU A 54 -10.34 -0.62 -0.85
C GLU A 54 -9.95 -0.36 0.61
N GLY A 55 -8.68 -0.58 0.95
CA GLY A 55 -8.16 -0.28 2.30
C GLY A 55 -8.31 1.19 2.67
N ARG A 56 -8.01 2.11 1.75
CA ARG A 56 -8.20 3.55 1.93
C ARG A 56 -9.67 3.89 2.18
N ALA A 57 -10.58 3.43 1.32
CA ALA A 57 -12.02 3.70 1.45
C ALA A 57 -12.58 3.18 2.79
N ALA A 58 -12.12 2.02 3.25
CA ALA A 58 -12.50 1.48 4.55
C ALA A 58 -12.04 2.37 5.72
N LEU A 59 -10.81 2.89 5.66
CA LEU A 59 -10.28 3.81 6.68
C LEU A 59 -11.02 5.17 6.66
N ASP A 60 -11.29 5.72 5.49
CA ASP A 60 -12.03 6.97 5.33
C ASP A 60 -13.47 6.85 5.86
N GLY A 61 -14.15 5.73 5.56
CA GLY A 61 -15.49 5.43 6.09
C GLY A 61 -15.51 5.28 7.61
N ALA A 62 -14.49 4.65 8.19
CA ALA A 62 -14.34 4.55 9.64
C ALA A 62 -14.11 5.93 10.30
N ALA A 63 -13.33 6.81 9.67
CA ALA A 63 -13.07 8.16 10.16
C ALA A 63 -14.31 9.08 10.11
N GLY A 64 -15.23 8.86 9.15
CA GLY A 64 -16.52 9.56 9.08
C GLY A 64 -17.46 9.16 10.21
N LYS A 65 -17.59 7.85 10.48
CA LYS A 65 -18.50 7.33 11.51
C LYS A 65 -18.16 7.76 12.95
N GLY A 66 -16.88 8.06 13.21
CA GLY A 66 -16.43 8.57 14.52
C GLY A 66 -16.83 10.02 14.81
N ARG A 67 -17.14 10.83 13.78
CA ARG A 67 -17.56 12.23 13.94
C ARG A 67 -19.06 12.36 14.21
N ASP A 68 -19.87 11.48 13.65
CA ASP A 68 -21.33 11.54 13.78
C ASP A 68 -21.86 10.95 15.10
N GLY A 69 -21.02 10.20 15.84
CA GLY A 69 -21.35 9.62 17.14
C GLY A 69 -20.98 10.48 18.37
N ALA A 70 -20.33 11.64 18.18
CA ALA A 70 -19.83 12.49 19.26
C ALA A 70 -20.67 13.77 19.49
N GLY A 71 -21.85 13.89 18.88
CA GLY A 71 -22.72 15.07 18.93
C GLY A 71 -24.08 14.86 19.61
N GLY A 72 -24.24 13.81 20.42
CA GLY A 72 -25.50 13.52 21.13
C GLY A 72 -25.27 13.25 22.61
N ALA A 73 -25.07 14.31 23.39
CA ALA A 73 -25.21 14.34 24.84
C ALA A 73 -25.66 15.73 25.29
#